data_AF-A0A6G6K3B0-F1
#
_entry.id   AF-A0A6G6K3B0-F1
#
_cell.length_a   1.000
_cell.length_b   1.000
_cell.length_c   1.000
_cell.angle_alpha   90.00
_cell.angle_beta   90.00
_cell.angle_gamma   90.00
#
_symmetry.space_group_name_H-M   'P 1'
#
loop_
_entity.id
_entity.type
_entity.pdbx_description
1 polymer ?
#
loop_
_entity_poly.entity_id
_entity_poly.type
_entity_poly.pdbx_seq_one_letter_code
_entity_poly.pdbx_strand_id
1 'polypeptide(L)'
;MSVADTPTVRKRGRWTVWVLAPSAVVLVYVLGIPPLLHCLGPSLPGRHPLAPYPTWAARLAEPWMWLQRTSLLNEPLTRYEEWWMF
;
A
#
# COMPACT_ATOMS: atom_id res chain seq x y z
N MET A 1 -26.87 26.39 42.32
CA MET A 1 -25.58 26.39 41.59
C MET A 1 -25.15 24.94 41.44
N SER A 2 -25.17 24.38 40.23
CA SER A 2 -24.45 23.13 39.93
C SER A 2 -23.72 23.32 38.61
N VAL A 3 -22.41 23.12 38.71
CA VAL A 3 -21.37 23.46 37.75
C VAL A 3 -21.34 22.43 36.62
N ALA A 4 -20.96 22.90 35.45
CA ALA A 4 -20.84 22.17 34.20
C ALA A 4 -20.02 20.88 34.31
N ASP A 5 -20.61 19.76 33.87
CA ASP A 5 -19.86 18.59 33.43
C ASP A 5 -19.66 18.66 31.91
N THR A 6 -18.39 18.77 31.53
CA THR A 6 -17.92 19.05 30.17
C THR A 6 -17.90 17.78 29.29
N PRO A 7 -18.29 17.85 28.01
CA PRO A 7 -18.31 16.70 27.11
C PRO A 7 -16.94 16.48 26.45
N THR A 8 -16.12 15.54 26.92
CA THR A 8 -14.77 15.29 26.34
C THR A 8 -14.59 13.94 25.64
N VAL A 9 -15.54 13.01 25.74
CA VAL A 9 -15.34 11.62 25.29
C VAL A 9 -15.52 11.43 23.77
N ARG A 10 -16.24 12.31 23.05
CA ARG A 10 -16.63 12.06 21.64
C ARG A 10 -15.60 12.42 20.55
N LYS A 11 -14.48 13.11 20.85
CA LYS A 11 -13.56 13.60 19.80
C LYS A 11 -12.40 12.67 19.43
N ARG A 12 -11.99 11.74 20.31
CA ARG A 12 -10.83 10.86 20.05
C ARG A 12 -11.07 9.86 18.91
N GLY A 13 -12.28 9.31 18.78
CA GLY A 13 -12.60 8.32 17.75
C GLY A 13 -12.49 8.83 16.31
N ARG A 14 -12.78 10.12 16.05
CA ARG A 14 -12.69 10.67 14.69
C ARG A 14 -11.24 10.75 14.23
N TRP A 15 -10.32 11.18 15.10
CA TRP A 15 -8.90 11.32 14.73
C TRP A 15 -8.26 9.96 14.43
N THR A 16 -8.59 8.95 15.23
CA THR A 16 -8.19 7.55 15.00
C THR A 16 -8.67 7.06 13.62
N VAL A 17 -9.93 7.33 13.25
CA VAL A 17 -10.45 6.97 11.91
C VAL A 17 -9.74 7.73 10.79
N TRP A 18 -9.45 9.02 10.98
CA TRP A 18 -8.72 9.84 10.00
C TRP A 18 -7.29 9.37 9.74
N VAL A 19 -6.67 8.66 10.69
CA VAL A 19 -5.32 8.08 10.52
C VAL A 19 -5.40 6.64 10.05
N LEU A 20 -6.25 5.81 10.65
CA LEU A 20 -6.36 4.39 10.31
C LEU A 20 -6.90 4.16 8.90
N ALA A 21 -7.88 4.96 8.45
CA ALA A 21 -8.44 4.79 7.11
C ALA A 21 -7.39 4.96 6.00
N PRO A 22 -6.61 6.06 5.93
CA PRO A 22 -5.57 6.19 4.91
C PRO A 22 -4.44 5.16 5.11
N SER A 23 -4.05 4.84 6.34
CA SER A 23 -3.05 3.80 6.58
C SER A 23 -3.51 2.43 6.08
N ALA A 24 -4.77 2.06 6.28
CA ALA A 24 -5.33 0.81 5.79
C ALA A 24 -5.38 0.77 4.25
N VAL A 25 -5.73 1.89 3.61
CA VAL A 25 -5.73 2.00 2.14
C VAL A 25 -4.31 1.82 1.59
N VAL A 26 -3.31 2.45 2.20
CA VAL A 26 -1.90 2.26 1.82
C VAL A 26 -1.49 0.81 2.03
N LEU A 27 -1.87 0.18 3.14
CA LEU A 27 -1.55 -1.21 3.42
C LEU A 27 -2.17 -2.17 2.39
N VAL A 28 -3.45 -1.98 2.06
CA VAL A 28 -4.16 -2.78 1.06
C VAL A 28 -3.53 -2.63 -0.31
N TYR A 29 -3.17 -1.39 -0.68
CA TYR A 29 -2.47 -1.13 -1.92
C TYR A 29 -1.11 -1.83 -1.96
N VAL A 30 -0.29 -1.65 -0.92
CA VAL A 30 1.03 -2.29 -0.76
C VAL A 30 0.91 -3.82 -0.86
N LEU A 31 0.05 -4.43 -0.06
CA LEU A 31 -0.10 -5.89 -0.05
C LEU A 31 -0.74 -6.44 -1.34
N GLY A 32 -1.55 -5.64 -2.04
CA GLY A 32 -2.27 -6.05 -3.25
C GLY A 32 -1.45 -5.98 -4.54
N ILE A 33 -0.35 -5.21 -4.59
CA ILE A 33 0.43 -5.03 -5.83
C ILE A 33 1.12 -6.33 -6.28
N PRO A 34 1.88 -7.06 -5.44
CA PRO A 34 2.55 -8.31 -5.86
C PRO A 34 1.62 -9.40 -6.41
N PRO A 35 0.49 -9.77 -5.76
CA PRO A 35 -0.43 -10.75 -6.35
C PRO A 35 -1.10 -10.25 -7.63
N LEU A 36 -1.37 -8.94 -7.74
CA LEU A 36 -1.94 -8.35 -8.95
C LEU A 36 -0.95 -8.43 -10.12
N LEU A 37 0.33 -8.10 -9.89
CA LEU A 37 1.38 -8.27 -10.88
C LEU A 37 1.64 -9.74 -11.22
N HIS A 38 1.57 -10.64 -10.24
CA HIS A 38 1.71 -12.08 -10.48
C HIS A 38 0.58 -12.66 -11.33
N CYS A 39 -0.68 -12.29 -11.05
CA CYS A 39 -1.85 -12.74 -11.82
C CYS A 39 -1.92 -12.12 -13.21
N LEU A 40 -1.47 -10.88 -13.37
CA LEU A 40 -1.46 -10.19 -14.66
C LEU A 40 -0.23 -10.55 -15.51
N GLY A 41 0.90 -10.90 -14.87
CA GLY A 41 2.17 -11.25 -15.51
C GLY A 41 2.11 -12.26 -16.66
N PRO A 42 1.29 -13.34 -16.61
CA PRO A 42 1.13 -14.27 -17.72
C PRO A 42 0.45 -13.66 -18.95
N SER A 43 -0.35 -12.62 -18.75
CA SER A 43 -1.12 -11.91 -19.80
C SER A 43 -0.40 -10.67 -20.31
N LEU A 44 0.75 -10.31 -19.70
CA LEU A 44 1.51 -9.12 -20.02
C LEU A 44 2.72 -9.48 -20.90
N PRO A 45 2.81 -8.94 -22.13
CA PRO A 45 3.99 -9.13 -22.97
C PRO A 45 5.18 -8.41 -22.33
N GLY A 46 6.21 -9.15 -21.92
CA GLY A 46 7.41 -8.59 -21.29
C GLY A 46 7.64 -9.13 -19.88
N ARG A 47 8.03 -10.41 -19.79
CA ARG A 47 8.28 -11.16 -18.55
C ARG A 47 9.53 -10.74 -17.76
N HIS A 48 10.11 -9.58 -18.06
CA HIS A 48 11.40 -9.17 -17.49
C HIS A 48 11.17 -8.02 -16.51
N PRO A 49 11.86 -7.96 -15.36
CA PRO A 49 11.85 -6.81 -14.45
C PRO A 49 12.33 -5.48 -15.09
N LEU A 50 12.68 -5.50 -16.38
CA LEU A 50 13.13 -4.38 -17.21
C LEU A 50 12.35 -4.26 -18.54
N ALA A 51 11.37 -5.13 -18.80
CA ALA A 51 10.55 -5.04 -20.01
C ALA A 51 9.45 -3.98 -19.81
N PRO A 52 9.02 -3.29 -20.88
CA PRO A 52 8.01 -2.26 -20.77
C PRO A 52 6.67 -2.92 -20.42
N TYR A 53 6.35 -2.97 -19.13
CA TYR A 53 4.98 -3.16 -18.66
C TYR A 53 4.08 -2.22 -19.47
N PRO A 54 2.85 -2.64 -19.84
CA PRO A 54 1.93 -1.70 -20.46
C PRO A 54 1.80 -0.48 -19.53
N THR A 55 1.75 0.70 -20.14
CA THR A 55 1.89 1.99 -19.46
C THR A 55 0.96 2.15 -18.25
N TRP A 56 -0.20 1.50 -18.24
CA TRP A 56 -1.13 1.51 -17.11
C TRP A 56 -0.65 0.69 -15.90
N ALA A 57 -0.04 -0.49 -16.11
CA ALA A 57 0.46 -1.34 -15.03
C ALA A 57 1.75 -0.74 -14.42
N ALA A 58 2.60 -0.16 -15.26
CA ALA A 58 3.77 0.60 -14.81
C ALA A 58 3.37 1.79 -13.92
N ARG A 59 2.34 2.55 -14.34
CA ARG A 59 1.78 3.67 -13.55
C ARG A 59 1.15 3.20 -12.23
N LEU A 60 0.48 2.05 -12.23
CA LEU A 60 -0.09 1.48 -11.01
C LEU A 60 0.98 0.97 -10.05
N ALA A 61 2.12 0.48 -10.53
CA ALA A 61 3.22 0.00 -9.69
C ALA A 61 4.23 1.09 -9.32
N GLU A 62 4.14 2.29 -9.90
CA GLU A 62 5.10 3.37 -9.68
C GLU A 62 5.23 3.80 -8.20
N PRO A 63 4.14 3.99 -7.43
CA PRO A 63 4.24 4.28 -6.00
C PRO A 63 4.90 3.14 -5.20
N TRP A 64 4.64 1.88 -5.58
CA TRP A 64 5.28 0.70 -4.99
C TRP A 64 6.78 0.67 -5.28
N MET A 65 7.17 0.86 -6.55
CA MET A 65 8.58 0.93 -6.96
C MET A 65 9.31 2.09 -6.28
N TRP A 66 8.63 3.23 -6.13
CA TRP A 66 9.17 4.34 -5.36
C TRP A 66 9.38 3.95 -3.89
N LEU A 67 8.40 3.30 -3.25
CA LEU A 67 8.49 2.84 -1.86
C LEU A 67 9.65 1.86 -1.63
N GLN A 68 9.86 0.92 -2.55
CA GLN A 68 11.00 0.01 -2.53
C GLN A 68 12.32 0.77 -2.66
N ARG A 69 12.40 1.81 -3.50
CA ARG A 69 13.64 2.56 -3.73
C ARG A 69 14.00 3.53 -2.61
N THR A 70 13.03 4.13 -1.93
CA THR A 70 13.27 5.26 -1.00
C THR A 70 13.13 4.92 0.48
N SER A 71 12.49 3.80 0.84
CA SER A 71 12.14 3.54 2.24
C SER A 71 13.00 2.46 2.91
N LEU A 72 13.05 2.52 4.25
CA LEU A 72 13.57 1.43 5.11
C LEU A 72 12.79 0.11 4.94
N LEU A 73 11.66 0.14 4.23
CA LEU A 73 10.86 -1.04 3.93
C LEU A 73 11.33 -1.77 2.67
N ASN A 74 12.44 -1.36 2.03
CA ASN A 74 12.99 -2.04 0.87
C ASN A 74 13.13 -3.56 1.12
N GLU A 75 13.89 -3.96 2.13
CA GLU A 75 14.14 -5.37 2.44
C GLU A 75 12.85 -6.17 2.73
N PRO A 76 11.92 -5.73 3.60
CA PRO A 76 10.68 -6.48 3.82
C PRO A 76 9.76 -6.49 2.58
N LEU A 77 9.75 -5.44 1.76
CA LEU A 77 8.96 -5.41 0.52
C LEU A 77 9.55 -6.33 -0.54
N THR A 78 10.87 -6.40 -0.67
CA THR A 78 11.55 -7.33 -1.58
C THR A 78 11.32 -8.78 -1.15
N ARG A 79 11.46 -9.10 0.15
CA ARG A 79 11.13 -10.45 0.63
C ARG A 79 9.66 -10.84 0.42
N TYR A 80 8.75 -9.89 0.57
CA TYR A 80 7.33 -10.11 0.30
C TYR A 80 7.05 -10.35 -1.19
N GLU A 81 7.73 -9.61 -2.07
CA GLU A 81 7.66 -9.82 -3.51
C GLU A 81 8.22 -11.20 -3.90
N GLU A 82 9.38 -11.57 -3.36
CA GLU A 82 9.99 -12.89 -3.54
C GLU A 82 9.04 -14.01 -3.07
N TRP A 83 8.41 -13.88 -1.90
CA TRP A 83 7.43 -14.86 -1.40
C TRP A 83 6.25 -15.07 -2.36
N TRP A 84 5.82 -14.03 -3.09
CA TRP A 84 4.76 -14.15 -4.08
C TRP A 84 5.21 -14.73 -5.42
N MET A 85 6.52 -14.74 -5.69
CA MET A 85 7.08 -15.29 -6.93
C MET A 85 7.41 -16.78 -6.86
N PHE A 86 7.46 -17.37 -5.65
CA PHE A 86 7.70 -18.80 -5.37
C PHE A 86 6.43 -19.54 -4.96
#